data_AF-A0A662HF34-F1
#
_entry.id   AF-A0A662HF34-F1
#
_cell.length_a   1.000
_cell.length_b   1.000
_cell.length_c   1.000
_cell.angle_alpha   90.00
_cell.angle_beta   90.00
_cell.angle_gamma   90.00
#
_symmetry.space_group_name_H-M   'P 1'
#
loop_
_entity.id
_entity.type
_entity.pdbx_description
1 polymer ?
#
loop_
_entity_poly.entity_id
_entity_poly.type
_entity_poly.pdbx_seq_one_letter_code
_entity_poly.pdbx_strand_id
1 'polypeptide(L)'
;MNLRILTPPHWAVARSLLKWSRKLKIPLVKGYQPVDVVIVIGNGVPDNIMCMILAHKLNGTRIIGLTKPERSLSGTFHELAFHTRVRKIVVILDQEDRNLDEVWRYLETELRRAGIKINIVNSEPRLCIYSCSYGNHLFEVIAVINGLEMPYRKHTIEDHLLKICEELCGSKLSQMLGTRSVDPKEMWNRLRNMHFEVYSYILKANISKLEEIFHYHIKALKLVLEETEQRTR
;
A
#
# COMPACT_ATOMS: atom_id res chain seq x y z
N MET A 1 -4.36 11.36 7.13
CA MET A 1 -5.58 10.62 6.74
C MET A 1 -5.94 9.65 7.86
N ASN A 2 -7.21 9.30 8.01
CA ASN A 2 -7.69 8.38 9.04
C ASN A 2 -8.11 7.05 8.40
N LEU A 3 -7.49 5.94 8.82
CA LEU A 3 -7.72 4.65 8.19
C LEU A 3 -8.90 3.90 8.83
N ARG A 4 -9.80 3.40 7.99
CA ARG A 4 -10.94 2.55 8.36
C ARG A 4 -10.74 1.16 7.74
N ILE A 5 -10.80 0.12 8.56
CA ILE A 5 -10.80 -1.26 8.07
C ILE A 5 -12.18 -1.55 7.47
N LEU A 6 -12.24 -1.97 6.21
CA LEU A 6 -13.50 -2.33 5.55
C LEU A 6 -13.93 -3.76 5.88
N THR A 7 -15.24 -4.01 5.83
CA THR A 7 -15.84 -5.29 6.24
C THR A 7 -16.47 -6.04 5.05
N PRO A 8 -16.32 -7.37 4.97
CA PRO A 8 -15.47 -8.20 5.84
C PRO A 8 -13.98 -7.94 5.52
N PRO A 9 -13.14 -7.59 6.52
CA PRO A 9 -11.72 -7.66 6.27
C PRO A 9 -11.31 -9.12 6.34
N HIS A 10 -10.36 -9.51 5.50
CA HIS A 10 -9.59 -10.72 5.78
C HIS A 10 -9.05 -10.64 7.22
N TRP A 11 -9.37 -11.61 8.07
CA TRP A 11 -9.14 -11.57 9.52
C TRP A 11 -7.70 -11.19 9.89
N ALA A 12 -6.72 -11.60 9.08
CA ALA A 12 -5.31 -11.30 9.28
C ALA A 12 -5.02 -9.79 9.25
N VAL A 13 -5.66 -9.05 8.35
CA VAL A 13 -5.51 -7.59 8.19
C VAL A 13 -6.02 -6.88 9.43
N ALA A 14 -7.24 -7.23 9.86
CA ALA A 14 -7.86 -6.62 11.03
C ALA A 14 -7.03 -6.87 12.31
N ARG A 15 -6.57 -8.12 12.53
CA ARG A 15 -5.75 -8.46 13.69
C ARG A 15 -4.41 -7.71 13.67
N SER A 16 -3.73 -7.64 12.53
CA SER A 16 -2.45 -6.93 12.44
C SER A 16 -2.61 -5.43 12.69
N LEU A 17 -3.62 -4.80 12.08
CA LEU A 17 -3.85 -3.37 12.22
C LEU A 17 -4.25 -2.99 13.64
N LEU A 18 -5.15 -3.73 14.28
CA LEU A 18 -5.54 -3.48 15.66
C LEU A 18 -4.35 -3.64 16.62
N LYS A 19 -3.50 -4.65 16.42
CA LYS A 19 -2.29 -4.85 17.22
C LYS A 19 -1.33 -3.67 17.07
N TRP A 20 -1.03 -3.27 15.84
CA TRP A 20 -0.02 -2.25 15.56
C TRP A 20 -0.53 -0.83 15.82
N SER A 21 -1.81 -0.55 15.57
CA SER A 21 -2.49 0.68 15.98
C SER A 21 -2.30 0.96 17.47
N ARG A 22 -2.52 -0.05 18.33
CA ARG A 22 -2.29 0.09 19.79
C ARG A 22 -0.82 0.29 20.13
N LYS A 23 0.08 -0.50 19.53
CA LYS A 23 1.53 -0.42 19.80
C LYS A 23 2.12 0.94 19.40
N LEU A 24 1.73 1.45 18.23
CA LEU A 24 2.24 2.70 17.66
C LEU A 24 1.39 3.92 18.05
N LYS A 25 0.30 3.71 18.80
CA LYS A 25 -0.68 4.74 19.20
C LYS A 25 -1.28 5.50 18.01
N ILE A 26 -1.48 4.82 16.88
CA ILE A 26 -2.12 5.39 15.69
C ILE A 26 -3.62 5.08 15.77
N PRO A 27 -4.52 6.08 15.82
CA PRO A 27 -5.95 5.82 15.89
C PRO A 27 -6.48 5.24 14.58
N LEU A 28 -7.37 4.26 14.69
CA LEU A 28 -8.17 3.75 13.58
C LEU A 28 -9.60 4.24 13.71
N VAL A 29 -10.25 4.54 12.59
CA VAL A 29 -11.64 4.99 12.56
C VAL A 29 -12.56 3.84 12.97
N LYS A 30 -13.46 4.12 13.91
CA LYS A 30 -14.48 3.18 14.38
C LYS A 30 -15.83 3.54 13.78
N GLY A 31 -16.68 2.53 13.53
CA GLY A 31 -18.05 2.70 13.08
C GLY A 31 -18.23 2.70 11.55
N TYR A 32 -19.48 2.90 11.13
CA TYR A 32 -19.88 2.93 9.73
C TYR A 32 -19.87 4.36 9.20
N GLN A 33 -18.72 4.82 8.72
CA GLN A 33 -18.59 6.09 8.00
C GLN A 33 -18.33 5.83 6.51
N PRO A 34 -19.08 6.47 5.59
CA PRO A 34 -18.88 6.26 4.16
C PRO A 34 -17.45 6.62 3.76
N VAL A 35 -16.88 5.79 2.89
CA VAL A 35 -15.56 6.01 2.30
C VAL A 35 -15.71 6.19 0.81
N ASP A 36 -15.04 7.18 0.25
CA ASP A 36 -15.00 7.43 -1.19
C ASP A 36 -13.63 7.08 -1.79
N VAL A 37 -12.68 6.67 -0.95
CA VAL A 37 -11.36 6.16 -1.35
C VAL A 37 -11.06 4.88 -0.59
N VAL A 38 -10.53 3.90 -1.32
CA VAL A 38 -10.17 2.59 -0.76
C VAL A 38 -8.76 2.22 -1.18
N ILE A 39 -7.94 1.81 -0.22
CA ILE A 39 -6.68 1.14 -0.46
C ILE A 39 -6.94 -0.37 -0.49
N VAL A 40 -6.59 -1.02 -1.58
CA VAL A 40 -6.61 -2.46 -1.78
C VAL A 40 -5.19 -2.98 -1.68
N ILE A 41 -4.92 -3.79 -0.66
CA ILE A 41 -3.60 -4.41 -0.48
C ILE A 41 -3.63 -5.81 -1.08
N GLY A 42 -2.75 -6.07 -2.05
CA GLY A 42 -2.59 -7.39 -2.63
C GLY A 42 -1.91 -8.39 -1.68
N ASN A 43 -0.93 -7.93 -0.89
CA ASN A 43 0.02 -8.83 -0.23
C ASN A 43 0.33 -8.46 1.22
N GLY A 44 0.81 -9.44 2.00
CA GLY A 44 1.50 -9.21 3.26
C GLY A 44 0.68 -8.69 4.46
N VAL A 45 1.27 -8.84 5.64
CA VAL A 45 0.91 -8.08 6.85
C VAL A 45 1.69 -6.75 6.90
N PRO A 46 2.97 -6.68 6.50
CA PRO A 46 3.74 -5.44 6.51
C PRO A 46 3.12 -4.29 5.71
N ASP A 47 2.52 -4.57 4.55
CA ASP A 47 1.80 -3.58 3.73
C ASP A 47 0.69 -2.88 4.50
N ASN A 48 -0.09 -3.63 5.28
CA ASN A 48 -1.20 -3.07 6.07
C ASN A 48 -0.66 -2.06 7.10
N ILE A 49 0.43 -2.43 7.77
CA ILE A 49 1.07 -1.62 8.80
C ILE A 49 1.66 -0.36 8.16
N MET A 50 2.34 -0.51 7.02
CA MET A 50 2.92 0.60 6.28
C MET A 50 1.86 1.57 5.77
N CYS A 51 0.77 1.08 5.19
CA CYS A 51 -0.35 1.93 4.79
C CYS A 51 -0.94 2.70 5.96
N MET A 52 -1.11 2.06 7.13
CA MET A 52 -1.58 2.74 8.34
C MET A 52 -0.62 3.85 8.79
N ILE A 53 0.69 3.59 8.79
CA ILE A 53 1.70 4.58 9.19
C ILE A 53 1.73 5.74 8.19
N LEU A 54 1.89 5.47 6.89
CA LEU A 54 1.97 6.51 5.87
C LEU A 54 0.69 7.33 5.77
N ALA A 55 -0.48 6.69 5.84
CA ALA A 55 -1.76 7.39 5.85
C ALA A 55 -1.88 8.33 7.06
N HIS A 56 -1.45 7.89 8.24
CA HIS A 56 -1.44 8.73 9.43
C HIS A 56 -0.46 9.91 9.30
N LYS A 57 0.74 9.68 8.76
CA LYS A 57 1.77 10.71 8.58
C LYS A 57 1.38 11.79 7.58
N LEU A 58 0.70 11.43 6.50
CA LEU A 58 0.11 12.37 5.54
C LEU A 58 -1.18 12.98 6.14
N ASN A 59 -1.02 13.51 7.36
CA ASN A 59 -2.05 13.99 8.27
C ASN A 59 -3.18 14.72 7.53
N GLY A 60 -4.41 14.28 7.74
CA GLY A 60 -5.56 14.72 6.96
C GLY A 60 -6.85 14.18 7.55
N THR A 61 -7.93 14.96 7.43
CA THR A 61 -9.25 14.65 8.00
C THR A 61 -9.99 13.55 7.24
N ARG A 62 -9.59 13.27 6.00
CA ARG A 62 -10.21 12.28 5.13
C ARG A 62 -10.12 10.87 5.71
N ILE A 63 -11.24 10.16 5.65
CA ILE A 63 -11.34 8.75 6.02
C ILE A 63 -11.12 7.90 4.77
N ILE A 64 -10.17 6.97 4.85
CA ILE A 64 -9.84 6.07 3.75
C ILE A 64 -10.10 4.64 4.19
N GLY A 65 -10.79 3.89 3.33
CA GLY A 65 -11.01 2.47 3.53
C GLY A 65 -9.74 1.67 3.24
N LEU A 66 -9.49 0.60 3.99
CA LEU A 66 -8.47 -0.38 3.70
C LEU A 66 -9.12 -1.76 3.61
N THR A 67 -8.86 -2.46 2.51
CA THR A 67 -9.32 -3.83 2.30
C THR A 67 -8.23 -4.70 1.69
N LYS A 68 -8.44 -6.01 1.78
CA LYS A 68 -7.62 -7.03 1.14
C LYS A 68 -8.54 -8.00 0.39
N PRO A 69 -8.22 -8.38 -0.85
CA PRO A 69 -9.02 -9.37 -1.57
C PRO A 69 -9.12 -10.70 -0.81
N GLU A 70 -10.34 -11.23 -0.66
CA GLU A 70 -10.55 -12.54 -0.03
C GLU A 70 -10.23 -13.71 -0.98
N ARG A 71 -10.51 -13.54 -2.28
CA ARG A 71 -10.37 -14.61 -3.29
C ARG A 71 -9.62 -14.16 -4.54
N SER A 72 -10.09 -13.11 -5.19
CA SER A 72 -9.45 -12.55 -6.38
C SER A 72 -9.47 -11.03 -6.38
N LEU A 73 -8.47 -10.45 -7.01
CA LEU A 73 -8.35 -9.01 -7.15
C LEU A 73 -9.49 -8.46 -8.03
N SER A 74 -9.80 -9.15 -9.13
CA SER A 74 -10.97 -8.88 -9.98
C SER A 74 -12.30 -8.86 -9.21
N GLY A 75 -12.53 -9.82 -8.31
CA GLY A 75 -13.75 -9.84 -7.48
C GLY A 75 -13.85 -8.62 -6.57
N THR A 76 -12.75 -8.25 -5.92
CA THR A 76 -12.69 -7.02 -5.11
C THR A 76 -12.91 -5.76 -5.94
N PHE A 77 -12.33 -5.67 -7.14
CA PHE A 77 -12.58 -4.53 -8.03
C PHE A 77 -14.02 -4.45 -8.49
N HIS A 78 -14.64 -5.59 -8.80
CA HIS A 78 -16.06 -5.65 -9.14
C HIS A 78 -16.92 -5.16 -7.98
N GLU A 79 -16.69 -5.65 -6.76
CA GLU A 79 -17.43 -5.21 -5.57
C GLU A 79 -17.27 -3.71 -5.30
N LEU A 80 -16.04 -3.19 -5.39
CA LEU A 80 -15.79 -1.77 -5.20
C LEU A 80 -16.44 -0.92 -6.30
N ALA A 81 -16.32 -1.31 -7.56
CA ALA A 81 -16.91 -0.57 -8.67
C ALA A 81 -18.45 -0.63 -8.69
N PHE A 82 -19.04 -1.75 -8.25
CA PHE A 82 -20.48 -1.98 -8.33
C PHE A 82 -21.25 -1.57 -7.07
N HIS A 83 -20.77 -1.94 -5.88
CA HIS A 83 -21.52 -1.76 -4.63
C HIS A 83 -21.17 -0.48 -3.88
N THR A 84 -20.15 0.26 -4.30
CA THR A 84 -19.66 1.41 -3.54
C THR A 84 -19.54 2.66 -4.40
N ARG A 85 -19.73 3.84 -3.80
CA ARG A 85 -19.49 5.14 -4.45
C ARG A 85 -18.01 5.54 -4.40
N VAL A 86 -17.12 4.56 -4.51
CA VAL A 86 -15.68 4.80 -4.44
C VAL A 86 -15.25 5.52 -5.70
N ARG A 87 -14.61 6.68 -5.49
CA ARG A 87 -14.08 7.54 -6.55
C ARG A 87 -12.64 7.22 -6.87
N LYS A 88 -11.86 6.75 -5.90
CA LYS A 88 -10.47 6.33 -6.10
C LYS A 88 -10.18 5.01 -5.40
N ILE A 89 -9.47 4.13 -6.10
CA ILE A 89 -8.94 2.89 -5.56
C ILE A 89 -7.42 2.97 -5.64
N VAL A 90 -6.74 2.92 -4.51
CA VAL A 90 -5.28 2.75 -4.49
C VAL A 90 -5.00 1.26 -4.38
N VAL A 91 -4.31 0.67 -5.34
CA VAL A 91 -3.93 -0.75 -5.28
C VAL A 91 -2.42 -0.87 -5.08
N ILE A 92 -2.01 -1.66 -4.08
CA ILE A 92 -0.59 -1.91 -3.77
C ILE A 92 -0.30 -3.39 -3.96
N LEU A 93 0.65 -3.69 -4.84
CA LEU A 93 1.02 -5.07 -5.23
C LEU A 93 2.50 -5.30 -4.99
N ASP A 94 2.89 -6.54 -4.66
CA ASP A 94 4.29 -6.94 -4.73
C ASP A 94 4.64 -7.30 -6.18
N GLN A 95 5.87 -7.01 -6.59
CA GLN A 95 6.40 -7.53 -7.84
C GLN A 95 6.74 -9.02 -7.72
N GLU A 96 7.13 -9.48 -6.52
CA GLU A 96 7.59 -10.86 -6.28
C GLU A 96 8.73 -11.23 -7.24
N ASP A 97 8.66 -12.37 -7.91
CA ASP A 97 9.64 -12.90 -8.87
C ASP A 97 9.36 -12.50 -10.33
N ARG A 98 8.32 -11.68 -10.57
CA ARG A 98 7.91 -11.25 -11.90
C ARG A 98 8.70 -10.03 -12.35
N ASN A 99 8.75 -9.78 -13.66
CA ASN A 99 9.14 -8.46 -14.15
C ASN A 99 7.98 -7.46 -13.99
N LEU A 100 8.29 -6.15 -14.05
CA LEU A 100 7.28 -5.10 -13.88
C LEU A 100 6.14 -5.20 -14.90
N ASP A 101 6.45 -5.48 -16.17
CA ASP A 101 5.45 -5.59 -17.24
C ASP A 101 4.47 -6.74 -17.01
N GLU A 102 4.91 -7.84 -16.42
CA GLU A 102 4.03 -8.94 -16.01
C GLU A 102 3.08 -8.55 -14.89
N VAL A 103 3.55 -7.77 -13.91
CA VAL A 103 2.72 -7.29 -12.81
C VAL A 103 1.67 -6.29 -13.32
N TRP A 104 2.05 -5.39 -14.23
CA TRP A 104 1.13 -4.47 -14.87
C TRP A 104 0.08 -5.18 -15.71
N ARG A 105 0.50 -6.11 -16.59
CA ARG A 105 -0.43 -6.92 -17.39
C ARG A 105 -1.38 -7.74 -16.52
N TYR A 106 -0.88 -8.28 -15.41
CA TYR A 106 -1.72 -8.97 -14.43
C TYR A 106 -2.79 -8.04 -13.84
N LEU A 107 -2.40 -6.87 -13.36
CA LEU A 107 -3.35 -5.90 -12.80
C LEU A 107 -4.41 -5.48 -13.82
N GLU A 108 -4.01 -5.10 -15.03
CA GLU A 108 -4.94 -4.71 -16.07
C GLU A 108 -5.90 -5.85 -16.47
N THR A 109 -5.39 -7.08 -16.47
CA THR A 109 -6.23 -8.27 -16.71
C THR A 109 -7.28 -8.42 -15.61
N GLU A 110 -6.90 -8.24 -14.35
CA GLU A 110 -7.85 -8.31 -13.23
C GLU A 110 -8.90 -7.19 -13.27
N LEU A 111 -8.52 -5.97 -13.67
CA LEU A 111 -9.47 -4.86 -13.89
C LEU A 111 -10.44 -5.19 -15.03
N ARG A 112 -9.95 -5.66 -16.18
CA ARG A 112 -10.79 -6.04 -17.32
C ARG A 112 -11.71 -7.22 -16.99
N ARG A 113 -11.24 -8.22 -16.24
CA ARG A 113 -12.04 -9.35 -15.75
C ARG A 113 -13.18 -8.90 -14.83
N ALA A 114 -12.98 -7.82 -14.08
CA ALA A 114 -14.03 -7.20 -13.27
C ALA A 114 -15.07 -6.43 -14.11
N GLY A 115 -14.93 -6.37 -15.44
CA GLY A 115 -15.79 -5.60 -16.35
C GLY A 115 -15.46 -4.12 -16.43
N ILE A 116 -14.29 -3.71 -15.93
CA ILE A 116 -13.87 -2.30 -15.88
C ILE A 116 -13.15 -1.95 -17.18
N LYS A 117 -13.60 -0.86 -17.83
CA LYS A 117 -12.84 -0.24 -18.92
C LYS A 117 -11.77 0.66 -18.32
N ILE A 118 -10.55 0.59 -18.84
CA ILE A 118 -9.38 1.31 -18.31
C ILE A 118 -8.71 2.14 -19.41
N ASN A 119 -8.26 3.34 -19.06
CA ASN A 119 -7.37 4.18 -19.86
C ASN A 119 -6.23 4.67 -18.98
N ILE A 120 -4.99 4.63 -19.48
CA ILE A 120 -3.83 5.12 -18.75
C ILE A 120 -3.82 6.65 -18.80
N VAL A 121 -3.79 7.29 -17.63
CA VAL A 121 -3.70 8.76 -17.47
C VAL A 121 -2.26 9.19 -17.26
N ASN A 122 -1.52 8.43 -16.44
CA ASN A 122 -0.11 8.64 -16.16
C ASN A 122 0.56 7.30 -15.87
N SER A 123 1.80 7.14 -16.30
CA SER A 123 2.59 5.93 -16.09
C SER A 123 4.03 6.30 -15.74
N GLU A 124 4.49 5.78 -14.61
CA GLU A 124 5.84 5.80 -14.09
C GLU A 124 6.26 4.35 -13.77
N PRO A 125 7.56 4.05 -13.61
CA PRO A 125 8.05 2.66 -13.53
C PRO A 125 7.28 1.74 -12.55
N ARG A 126 6.92 2.25 -11.37
CA ARG A 126 6.19 1.50 -10.32
C ARG A 126 4.91 2.20 -9.85
N LEU A 127 4.42 3.19 -10.61
CA LEU A 127 3.19 3.92 -10.34
C LEU A 127 2.41 4.12 -11.64
N CYS A 128 1.16 3.66 -11.70
CA CYS A 128 0.31 3.88 -12.85
C CYS A 128 -1.07 4.39 -12.42
N ILE A 129 -1.60 5.39 -13.11
CA ILE A 129 -2.92 5.96 -12.85
C ILE A 129 -3.83 5.60 -14.02
N TYR A 130 -4.93 4.92 -13.72
CA TYR A 130 -5.95 4.54 -14.69
C TYR A 130 -7.23 5.33 -14.45
N SER A 131 -7.75 5.96 -15.50
CA SER A 131 -9.14 6.38 -15.56
C SER A 131 -9.99 5.15 -15.86
N CYS A 132 -10.98 4.89 -15.01
CA CYS A 132 -11.79 3.68 -15.02
C CYS A 132 -13.27 4.00 -15.17
N SER A 133 -13.98 3.13 -15.89
CA SER A 133 -15.45 3.18 -15.96
C SER A 133 -16.07 1.79 -15.81
N TYR A 134 -17.13 1.70 -15.03
CA TYR A 134 -17.98 0.52 -14.91
C TYR A 134 -19.45 0.95 -15.04
N GLY A 135 -20.10 0.57 -16.15
CA GLY A 135 -21.41 1.13 -16.51
C GLY A 135 -21.33 2.66 -16.64
N ASN A 136 -22.15 3.38 -15.87
CA ASN A 136 -22.15 4.86 -15.81
C ASN A 136 -21.29 5.42 -14.67
N HIS A 137 -20.62 4.55 -13.89
CA HIS A 137 -19.78 4.98 -12.77
C HIS A 137 -18.35 5.21 -13.24
N LEU A 138 -17.80 6.39 -12.92
CA LEU A 138 -16.43 6.79 -13.22
C LEU A 138 -15.62 6.87 -11.93
N PHE A 139 -14.40 6.34 -11.97
CA PHE A 139 -13.47 6.34 -10.85
C PHE A 139 -12.03 6.21 -11.34
N GLU A 140 -11.08 6.38 -10.44
CA GLU A 140 -9.65 6.21 -10.73
C GLU A 140 -9.08 5.00 -10.00
N VAL A 141 -8.14 4.32 -10.64
CA VAL A 141 -7.27 3.33 -9.98
C VAL A 141 -5.85 3.88 -9.99
N ILE A 142 -5.27 4.08 -8.80
CA ILE A 142 -3.88 4.48 -8.60
C ILE A 142 -3.12 3.23 -8.15
N ALA A 143 -2.29 2.69 -9.01
CA ALA A 143 -1.61 1.43 -8.78
C ALA A 143 -0.13 1.64 -8.44
N VAL A 144 0.33 1.02 -7.35
CA VAL A 144 1.71 1.04 -6.89
C VAL A 144 2.25 -0.39 -6.85
N ILE A 145 3.43 -0.59 -7.42
CA ILE A 145 4.16 -1.86 -7.31
C ILE A 145 5.29 -1.70 -6.30
N ASN A 146 5.26 -2.51 -5.25
CA ASN A 146 6.33 -2.60 -4.27
C ASN A 146 7.62 -3.10 -4.91
N GLY A 147 8.72 -2.49 -4.50
CA GLY A 147 10.09 -2.86 -4.80
C GLY A 147 10.99 -1.64 -4.86
N LEU A 148 12.28 -1.85 -4.62
CA LEU A 148 13.33 -0.87 -4.89
C LEU A 148 14.20 -1.37 -6.06
N GLU A 149 14.85 -0.47 -6.79
CA GLU A 149 15.84 -0.82 -7.83
C GLU A 149 17.15 -1.32 -7.19
N MET A 150 17.04 -2.41 -6.43
CA MET A 150 18.12 -3.09 -5.70
C MET A 150 18.35 -4.47 -6.33
N PRO A 151 19.53 -5.10 -6.17
CA PRO A 151 19.82 -6.41 -6.77
C PRO A 151 19.15 -7.57 -6.01
N TYR A 152 17.88 -7.43 -5.65
CA TYR A 152 17.09 -8.51 -5.05
C TYR A 152 16.42 -9.33 -6.13
N ARG A 153 16.31 -10.65 -5.90
CA ARG A 153 15.59 -11.56 -6.80
C ARG A 153 14.08 -11.39 -6.75
N LYS A 154 13.59 -10.80 -5.66
CA LYS A 154 12.19 -10.50 -5.43
C LYS A 154 12.04 -9.09 -4.91
N HIS A 155 10.93 -8.46 -5.28
CA HIS A 155 10.67 -7.08 -4.94
C HIS A 155 9.34 -6.95 -4.21
N THR A 156 9.43 -6.56 -2.94
CA THR A 156 8.29 -6.49 -2.02
C THR A 156 8.39 -5.26 -1.12
N ILE A 157 7.39 -5.02 -0.26
CA ILE A 157 7.45 -3.92 0.70
C ILE A 157 8.61 -4.10 1.70
N GLU A 158 9.03 -5.35 1.94
CA GLU A 158 10.15 -5.67 2.82
C GLU A 158 11.47 -5.08 2.33
N ASP A 159 11.67 -4.86 1.02
CA ASP A 159 12.84 -4.15 0.47
C ASP A 159 13.03 -2.79 1.16
N HIS A 160 11.92 -2.08 1.33
CA HIS A 160 11.89 -0.74 1.91
C HIS A 160 12.13 -0.78 3.42
N LEU A 161 11.55 -1.78 4.09
CA LEU A 161 11.73 -1.99 5.53
C LEU A 161 13.17 -2.38 5.87
N LEU A 162 13.79 -3.22 5.05
CA LEU A 162 15.19 -3.58 5.17
C LEU A 162 16.09 -2.37 4.91
N LYS A 163 15.74 -1.50 3.96
CA LYS A 163 16.49 -0.25 3.73
C LYS A 163 16.48 0.67 4.95
N ILE A 164 15.31 0.84 5.58
CA ILE A 164 15.21 1.58 6.85
C ILE A 164 16.00 0.90 7.96
N CYS A 165 15.93 -0.43 8.04
CA CYS A 165 16.69 -1.18 9.04
C CYS A 165 18.20 -1.02 8.86
N GLU A 166 18.67 -0.92 7.61
CA GLU A 166 20.08 -0.66 7.29
C GLU A 166 20.50 0.74 7.78
N GLU A 167 19.67 1.76 7.56
CA GLU A 167 19.92 3.12 8.07
C GLU A 167 19.96 3.15 9.61
N LEU A 168 19.14 2.35 10.29
CA LEU A 168 19.09 2.28 11.75
C LEU A 168 20.26 1.51 12.39
N CYS A 169 20.64 0.39 11.79
CA CYS A 169 21.63 -0.53 12.37
C CYS A 169 23.04 -0.36 11.80
N GLY A 170 23.19 0.39 10.71
CA GLY A 170 24.43 0.47 9.95
C GLY A 170 24.90 -0.90 9.47
N SER A 171 26.22 -1.09 9.43
CA SER A 171 26.88 -2.32 8.94
C SER A 171 26.56 -3.60 9.74
N LYS A 172 25.94 -3.49 10.93
CA LYS A 172 25.49 -4.66 11.70
C LYS A 172 24.43 -5.47 10.96
N LEU A 173 23.61 -4.83 10.12
CA LEU A 173 22.59 -5.54 9.36
C LEU A 173 23.23 -6.53 8.36
N SER A 174 24.27 -6.09 7.66
CA SER A 174 25.05 -6.91 6.73
C SER A 174 25.73 -8.10 7.44
N GLN A 175 26.20 -7.89 8.68
CA GLN A 175 26.79 -8.94 9.52
C GLN A 175 25.75 -9.93 10.05
N MET A 176 24.54 -9.46 10.39
CA MET A 176 23.45 -10.30 10.89
C MET A 176 22.79 -11.17 9.81
N LEU A 177 22.84 -10.73 8.56
CA LEU A 177 22.12 -11.38 7.45
C LEU A 177 22.96 -12.34 6.62
N GLY A 178 24.30 -12.25 6.71
CA GLY A 178 25.22 -13.11 5.97
C GLY A 178 25.27 -12.79 4.46
N THR A 179 26.28 -13.31 3.76
CA THR A 179 26.61 -12.97 2.35
C THR A 179 25.73 -13.65 1.28
N ARG A 180 24.59 -14.25 1.63
CA ARG A 180 23.73 -14.91 0.64
C ARG A 180 22.69 -13.94 0.06
N SER A 181 22.34 -14.15 -1.21
CA SER A 181 21.14 -13.58 -1.83
C SER A 181 19.92 -14.19 -1.12
N VAL A 182 19.38 -13.49 -0.14
CA VAL A 182 18.24 -13.96 0.67
C VAL A 182 16.97 -13.21 0.23
N ASP A 183 15.84 -13.92 0.26
CA ASP A 183 14.50 -13.41 0.02
C ASP A 183 14.16 -12.28 1.04
N PRO A 184 13.75 -11.07 0.59
CA PRO A 184 13.42 -9.95 1.48
C PRO A 184 12.39 -10.28 2.57
N LYS A 185 11.39 -11.12 2.26
CA LYS A 185 10.38 -11.55 3.22
C LYS A 185 10.97 -12.43 4.31
N GLU A 186 11.89 -13.32 3.94
CA GLU A 186 12.58 -14.17 4.89
C GLU A 186 13.51 -13.34 5.79
N MET A 187 14.27 -12.41 5.21
CA MET A 187 15.15 -11.51 5.95
C MET A 187 14.35 -10.69 6.97
N TRP A 188 13.27 -10.05 6.51
CA TRP A 188 12.41 -9.27 7.38
C TRP A 188 11.80 -10.12 8.50
N ASN A 189 11.39 -11.36 8.20
CA ASN A 189 10.84 -12.27 9.19
C ASN A 189 11.86 -12.71 10.26
N ARG A 190 13.16 -12.72 9.95
CA ARG A 190 14.22 -12.99 10.95
C ARG A 190 14.42 -11.81 11.91
N LEU A 191 14.13 -10.58 11.47
CA LEU A 191 14.28 -9.34 12.24
C LEU A 191 13.05 -8.98 13.09
N ARG A 192 12.26 -9.98 13.55
CA ARG A 192 11.01 -9.78 14.32
C ARG A 192 11.16 -8.88 15.55
N ASN A 193 12.30 -8.97 16.23
CA ASN A 193 12.65 -8.14 17.39
C ASN A 193 12.82 -6.66 17.01
N MET A 194 13.18 -6.36 15.76
CA MET A 194 13.41 -5.00 15.25
C MET A 194 12.16 -4.36 14.64
N HIS A 195 11.12 -5.13 14.34
CA HIS A 195 9.91 -4.60 13.66
C HIS A 195 9.33 -3.37 14.35
N PHE A 196 9.24 -3.39 15.68
CA PHE A 196 8.69 -2.27 16.43
C PHE A 196 9.56 -1.02 16.32
N GLU A 197 10.87 -1.17 16.40
CA GLU A 197 11.82 -0.07 16.29
C GLU A 197 11.78 0.56 14.89
N VAL A 198 11.80 -0.26 13.84
CA VAL A 198 11.69 0.18 12.44
C VAL A 198 10.38 0.93 12.20
N TYR A 199 9.23 0.35 12.56
CA TYR A 199 7.95 1.04 12.37
C TYR A 199 7.84 2.32 13.20
N SER A 200 8.39 2.32 14.43
CA SER A 200 8.43 3.52 15.27
C SER A 200 9.33 4.62 14.68
N TYR A 201 10.45 4.23 14.06
CA TYR A 201 11.32 5.16 13.34
C TYR A 201 10.59 5.78 12.16
N ILE A 202 9.95 4.96 11.31
CA ILE A 202 9.17 5.45 10.15
C ILE A 202 8.09 6.43 10.62
N LEU A 203 7.37 6.10 11.70
CA LEU A 203 6.36 6.98 12.28
C LEU A 203 6.94 8.34 12.70
N LYS A 204 8.15 8.37 13.27
CA LYS A 204 8.81 9.61 13.77
C LYS A 204 9.58 10.38 12.70
N ALA A 205 10.03 9.72 11.64
CA ALA A 205 10.84 10.32 10.58
C ALA A 205 10.10 11.45 9.86
N ASN A 206 10.85 12.42 9.28
CA ASN A 206 10.24 13.43 8.43
C ASN A 206 9.68 12.77 7.15
N ILE A 207 8.55 13.27 6.65
CA ILE A 207 7.95 12.78 5.40
C ILE A 207 8.92 12.89 4.22
N SER A 208 9.73 13.95 4.14
CA SER A 208 10.72 14.13 3.07
C SER A 208 11.74 13.00 3.02
N LYS A 209 12.20 12.53 4.19
CA LYS A 209 13.10 11.38 4.28
C LYS A 209 12.42 10.09 3.82
N LEU A 210 11.13 9.93 4.13
CA LEU A 210 10.38 8.76 3.69
C LEU A 210 10.09 8.79 2.19
N GLU A 211 10.05 9.95 1.54
CA GLU A 211 9.85 10.06 0.09
C GLU A 211 11.01 9.50 -0.73
N GLU A 212 12.22 9.45 -0.16
CA GLU A 212 13.37 8.79 -0.80
C GLU A 212 13.19 7.27 -0.86
N ILE A 213 12.50 6.69 0.13
CA ILE A 213 12.38 5.24 0.29
C ILE A 213 11.04 4.75 -0.23
N PHE A 214 9.94 5.37 0.20
CA PHE A 214 8.55 5.04 -0.15
C PHE A 214 7.99 5.98 -1.21
N HIS A 215 8.81 6.36 -2.20
CA HIS A 215 8.51 7.39 -3.20
C HIS A 215 7.11 7.22 -3.82
N TYR A 216 6.85 6.06 -4.43
CA TYR A 216 5.60 5.81 -5.14
C TYR A 216 4.40 5.65 -4.20
N HIS A 217 4.58 5.09 -3.00
CA HIS A 217 3.50 4.99 -2.00
C HIS A 217 3.06 6.36 -1.52
N ILE A 218 4.01 7.23 -1.18
CA ILE A 218 3.72 8.59 -0.71
C ILE A 218 3.08 9.40 -1.83
N LYS A 219 3.61 9.31 -3.05
CA LYS A 219 3.03 9.97 -4.22
C LYS A 219 1.60 9.52 -4.48
N ALA A 220 1.32 8.22 -4.45
CA ALA A 220 -0.04 7.69 -4.59
C ALA A 220 -0.99 8.23 -3.51
N LEU A 221 -0.55 8.27 -2.25
CA LEU A 221 -1.36 8.79 -1.15
C LEU A 221 -1.54 10.32 -1.20
N LYS A 222 -0.58 11.08 -1.75
CA LYS A 222 -0.73 12.52 -2.01
C LYS A 222 -1.75 12.81 -3.11
N LEU A 223 -1.78 12.02 -4.18
CA LEU A 223 -2.81 12.10 -5.23
C LEU A 223 -4.23 11.85 -4.71
N VAL A 224 -4.36 11.11 -3.61
CA VAL A 224 -5.63 10.96 -2.89
C VAL A 224 -6.01 12.24 -2.14
N LEU A 225 -5.06 13.05 -1.69
CA LEU A 225 -5.30 14.28 -0.92
C LEU A 225 -5.60 15.50 -1.81
N GLU A 226 -4.89 15.67 -2.93
CA GLU A 226 -4.88 16.88 -3.76
C GLU A 226 -6.25 17.29 -4.35
N GLU A 227 -7.16 16.35 -4.55
CA GLU A 227 -8.53 16.65 -5.00
C GLU A 227 -9.40 17.42 -3.98
N THR A 228 -8.93 17.54 -2.74
CA THR A 228 -9.68 18.23 -1.66
C THR A 228 -9.56 19.75 -1.79
N GLU A 229 -8.42 20.25 -2.28
CA GLU A 229 -8.12 21.69 -2.29
C GLU A 229 -8.81 22.44 -3.45
N GLN A 230 -9.02 21.77 -4.59
CA GLN A 230 -9.76 22.33 -5.73
C GLN A 230 -11.28 22.42 -5.50
N ARG A 231 -11.80 21.91 -4.39
CA ARG A 231 -13.23 21.96 -4.04
C ARG A 231 -13.56 22.87 -2.86
N THR A 232 -12.56 23.55 -2.29
CA THR A 232 -12.75 24.56 -1.25
C THR A 232 -12.48 25.98 -1.76
N ARG A 233 -12.34 26.12 -3.09
CA ARG A 233 -12.29 27.38 -3.85
C ARG A 233 -13.39 27.34 -4.89
#